data_AF-A0A933F1C7-F1
#
_entry.id   AF-A0A933F1C7-F1
#
_cell.length_a   1.000
_cell.length_b   1.000
_cell.length_c   1.000
_cell.angle_alpha   90.00
_cell.angle_beta   90.00
_cell.angle_gamma   90.00
#
_symmetry.space_group_name_H-M   'P 1'
#
loop_
_entity.id
_entity.type
_entity.pdbx_description
1 polymer ?
#
loop_
_entity_poly.entity_id
_entity_poly.type
_entity_poly.pdbx_seq_one_letter_code
_entity_poly.pdbx_strand_id
1 'polypeptide(L)'
;MTPEAVESALGPPDRTYTRITQDRLIEVWAWRDAWPFFAMPPDPMVNAASLSVDGITVMGLRDEERIRVVFQDHKVIAFESRTP
;
A
#
# COMPACT_ATOMS: atom_id res chain seq x y z
N MET A 1 -5.78 4.56 -9.20
CA MET A 1 -5.22 5.66 -8.38
C MET A 1 -3.71 5.69 -8.60
N THR A 2 -3.10 6.87 -8.77
CA THR A 2 -1.65 7.05 -8.99
C THR A 2 -0.93 7.35 -7.67
N PRO A 3 0.41 7.22 -7.60
CA PRO A 3 1.19 7.56 -6.39
C PRO A 3 0.95 8.99 -5.90
N GLU A 4 0.87 9.96 -6.80
CA GLU A 4 0.64 11.37 -6.45
C GLU A 4 -0.74 11.59 -5.81
N ALA A 5 -1.75 10.86 -6.30
CA ALA A 5 -3.08 10.90 -5.70
C ALA A 5 -3.10 10.27 -4.30
N VAL A 6 -2.29 9.24 -4.06
CA VAL A 6 -2.14 8.62 -2.72
C VAL A 6 -1.40 9.57 -1.78
N GLU A 7 -0.30 10.18 -2.23
CA GLU A 7 0.45 11.16 -1.43
C GLU A 7 -0.41 12.38 -1.09
N SER A 8 -1.19 12.88 -2.05
CA SER A 8 -2.12 13.99 -1.79
C SER A 8 -3.21 13.64 -0.79
N ALA A 9 -3.60 12.36 -0.69
CA ALA A 9 -4.65 11.91 0.21
C ALA A 9 -4.13 11.55 1.61
N LEU A 10 -2.97 10.89 1.68
CA LEU A 10 -2.40 10.32 2.93
C LEU A 10 -1.23 11.12 3.48
N GLY A 11 -0.75 12.10 2.73
CA GLY A 11 0.53 12.74 2.99
C GLY A 11 1.72 11.86 2.57
N PRO A 12 2.94 12.35 2.79
CA PRO A 12 4.16 11.63 2.45
C PRO A 12 4.23 10.31 3.24
N PRO A 13 4.62 9.20 2.60
CA PRO A 13 4.79 7.93 3.29
C PRO A 13 5.94 7.98 4.30
N ASP A 14 5.75 7.34 5.46
CA ASP A 14 6.83 7.12 6.42
C ASP A 14 7.94 6.25 5.82
N ARG A 15 7.56 5.34 4.91
CA ARG A 15 8.48 4.42 4.28
C ARG A 15 8.04 4.04 2.88
N THR A 16 9.01 4.00 1.98
CA THR A 16 8.84 3.49 0.62
C THR A 16 9.79 2.32 0.38
N TYR A 17 9.33 1.36 -0.41
CA TYR A 17 10.14 0.24 -0.89
C TYR A 17 9.86 0.06 -2.36
N THR A 18 10.92 -0.02 -3.15
CA THR A 18 10.81 -0.32 -4.58
C THR A 18 11.47 -1.66 -4.85
N ARG A 19 10.74 -2.53 -5.54
CA ARG A 19 11.22 -3.82 -5.99
C ARG A 19 11.00 -3.92 -7.50
N ILE A 20 12.10 -4.04 -8.22
CA ILE A 20 12.08 -4.34 -9.65
C ILE A 20 12.08 -5.86 -9.78
N THR A 21 11.08 -6.39 -10.48
CA THR A 21 11.06 -7.78 -10.92
C THR A 21 11.32 -7.86 -12.42
N GLN A 22 11.44 -9.07 -12.97
CA GLN A 22 11.87 -9.30 -14.35
C GLN A 22 11.12 -8.44 -15.38
N ASP A 23 9.83 -8.17 -15.13
CA ASP A 23 8.98 -7.41 -16.07
C ASP A 23 8.20 -6.26 -15.43
N ARG A 24 8.27 -6.04 -14.11
CA ARG A 24 7.38 -5.11 -13.41
C ARG A 24 8.08 -4.34 -12.29
N LEU A 25 7.72 -3.06 -12.16
CA LEU A 25 8.10 -2.22 -11.04
C LEU A 25 7.01 -2.31 -9.98
N ILE A 26 7.38 -2.77 -8.78
CA ILE A 26 6.50 -2.75 -7.62
C ILE A 26 7.02 -1.75 -6.63
N GLU A 27 6.13 -0.91 -6.15
CA GLU A 27 6.43 0.07 -5.13
C GLU A 27 5.45 -0.10 -3.96
N VAL A 28 5.96 -0.02 -2.74
CA VAL A 28 5.19 -0.22 -1.52
C VAL A 28 5.41 0.98 -0.64
N TRP A 29 4.34 1.68 -0.31
CA TRP A 29 4.35 2.82 0.60
C TRP A 29 3.67 2.43 1.90
N ALA A 30 4.21 2.87 3.03
CA ALA A 30 3.67 2.57 4.35
C ALA A 30 3.62 3.82 5.23
N TRP A 31 2.60 3.87 6.09
CA TRP A 31 2.36 4.93 7.07
C TRP A 31 2.14 4.31 8.45
N ARG A 32 2.70 4.95 9.48
CA ARG A 32 2.59 4.55 10.89
C ARG A 32 1.37 5.19 11.56
N ASP A 33 1.00 6.40 11.16
CA ASP A 33 -0.17 7.09 11.69
C ASP A 33 -1.36 6.98 10.74
N ALA A 34 -2.51 6.61 11.30
CA ALA A 34 -3.81 6.63 10.64
C ALA A 34 -4.61 7.84 11.15
N TRP A 35 -4.24 9.05 10.73
CA TRP A 35 -5.07 10.25 10.99
C TRP A 35 -6.23 10.28 9.95
N PRO A 36 -7.44 10.77 10.30
CA PRO A 36 -8.69 10.23 9.80
C PRO A 36 -8.78 10.36 8.28
N PHE A 37 -8.89 9.19 7.65
CA PHE A 37 -8.99 9.00 6.21
C PHE A 37 -10.23 9.70 5.67
N PHE A 38 -10.05 10.61 4.72
CA PHE A 38 -11.11 10.94 3.78
C PHE A 38 -11.35 9.72 2.90
N ALA A 39 -12.52 9.11 3.08
CA ALA A 39 -13.09 7.98 2.36
C ALA A 39 -12.49 7.73 0.95
N MET A 40 -11.66 6.69 0.83
CA MET A 40 -11.46 6.02 -0.46
C MET A 40 -12.71 5.19 -0.77
N PRO A 41 -13.17 5.16 -2.03
CA PRO A 41 -14.34 4.39 -2.42
C PRO A 41 -14.10 2.87 -2.19
N PRO A 42 -15.18 2.11 -1.92
CA PRO A 42 -15.11 0.71 -1.54
C PRO A 42 -14.78 -0.16 -2.76
N ASP A 43 -13.51 -0.45 -2.97
CA ASP A 43 -13.07 -1.49 -3.94
C ASP A 43 -11.96 -2.34 -3.29
N PRO A 44 -11.86 -3.61 -3.67
CA PRO A 44 -11.95 -4.75 -2.77
C PRO A 44 -10.89 -4.74 -1.68
N MET A 45 -11.35 -4.58 -0.44
CA MET A 45 -10.62 -4.89 0.78
C MET A 45 -10.01 -6.29 0.69
N VAL A 46 -8.71 -6.38 0.42
CA VAL A 46 -7.94 -7.60 0.62
C VAL A 46 -7.61 -7.67 2.10
N ASN A 47 -8.37 -8.48 2.83
CA ASN A 47 -8.15 -8.72 4.25
C ASN A 47 -6.77 -9.37 4.46
N ALA A 48 -6.03 -8.77 5.39
CA ALA A 48 -4.63 -9.03 5.67
C ALA A 48 -4.34 -10.49 6.07
N ALA A 49 -3.38 -11.09 5.38
CA ALA A 49 -2.48 -12.13 5.93
C ALA A 49 -1.28 -12.35 4.98
N SER A 50 -1.50 -12.24 3.66
CA SER A 50 -0.45 -12.30 2.66
C SER A 50 -0.95 -11.72 1.34
N LEU A 51 -0.55 -10.50 1.00
CA LEU A 51 -0.74 -9.99 -0.34
C LEU A 51 0.32 -10.64 -1.24
N SER A 52 -0.12 -11.63 -2.03
CA SER A 52 0.64 -12.23 -3.11
C SER A 52 0.19 -11.58 -4.41
N VAL A 53 0.96 -10.59 -4.86
CA VAL A 53 0.76 -9.99 -6.19
C VAL A 53 1.76 -10.66 -7.11
N ASP A 54 1.31 -11.36 -8.15
CA ASP A 54 2.18 -12.05 -9.13
C ASP A 54 3.25 -12.97 -8.50
N GLY A 55 2.90 -13.72 -7.45
CA GLY A 55 3.85 -14.59 -6.73
C GLY A 55 4.79 -13.84 -5.77
N ILE A 56 4.60 -12.55 -5.61
CA ILE A 56 5.40 -11.70 -4.71
C ILE A 56 4.62 -11.58 -3.42
N THR A 57 5.07 -12.38 -2.44
CA THR A 57 4.59 -12.26 -1.06
C THR A 57 5.20 -10.99 -0.47
N VAL A 58 4.40 -9.94 -0.38
CA VAL A 58 4.74 -8.81 0.48
C VAL A 58 4.42 -9.26 1.90
N MET A 59 5.45 -9.74 2.62
CA MET A 59 5.29 -10.15 4.02
C MET A 59 4.68 -8.99 4.81
N GLY A 60 3.72 -9.32 5.69
CA GLY A 60 2.71 -8.41 6.22
C GLY A 60 3.20 -7.11 6.85
N LEU A 61 2.24 -6.24 7.18
CA LEU A 61 2.49 -5.01 7.93
C LEU A 61 3.40 -5.28 9.13
N ARG A 62 4.48 -4.50 9.26
CA ARG A 62 5.25 -4.47 10.52
C ARG A 62 4.32 -3.97 11.63
N ASP A 63 4.60 -4.31 12.88
CA ASP A 63 3.71 -3.97 14.01
C ASP A 63 3.44 -2.47 14.16
N GLU A 64 4.35 -1.64 13.68
CA GLU A 64 4.24 -0.18 13.65
C GLU A 64 3.53 0.39 12.41
N GLU A 65 3.35 -0.39 11.35
CA GLU A 65 2.74 0.07 10.09
C GLU A 65 1.20 -0.09 10.18
N ARG A 66 0.48 1.01 9.99
CA ARG A 66 -1.00 1.05 10.05
C ARG A 66 -1.62 1.03 8.67
N ILE A 67 -1.00 1.67 7.69
CA ILE A 67 -1.46 1.65 6.29
C ILE A 67 -0.31 1.21 5.39
N ARG A 68 -0.65 0.45 4.36
CA ARG A 68 0.24 0.13 3.25
C ARG A 68 -0.50 0.22 1.94
N VAL A 69 0.14 0.80 0.94
CA VAL A 69 -0.35 0.88 -0.43
C VAL A 69 0.69 0.25 -1.35
N VAL A 70 0.25 -0.66 -2.21
CA VAL A 70 1.10 -1.32 -3.19
C VAL A 70 0.76 -0.79 -4.56
N PHE A 71 1.79 -0.37 -5.28
CA PHE A 71 1.75 0.06 -6.65
C PHE A 71 2.44 -0.95 -7.54
N GLN A 72 1.88 -1.16 -8.73
CA GLN A 72 2.53 -1.83 -9.84
C GLN A 72 2.39 -0.94 -11.06
N ASP A 73 3.52 -0.64 -11.71
CA ASP A 73 3.56 0.22 -12.90
C ASP A 73 2.81 1.56 -12.68
N HIS A 74 3.06 2.21 -11.54
CA HIS A 74 2.44 3.48 -11.10
C HIS A 74 0.92 3.43 -10.89
N LYS A 75 0.35 2.25 -10.63
CA LYS A 75 -1.06 2.08 -10.30
C LYS A 75 -1.21 1.36 -8.97
N VAL A 76 -2.10 1.86 -8.12
CA VAL A 76 -2.50 1.13 -6.91
C VAL A 76 -3.15 -0.20 -7.31
N ILE A 77 -2.57 -1.28 -6.80
CA ILE A 77 -3.07 -2.64 -6.99
C ILE A 77 -3.50 -3.28 -5.68
N ALA A 78 -3.08 -2.73 -4.53
CA ALA A 78 -3.52 -3.18 -3.23
C ALA A 78 -3.44 -2.08 -2.18
N PHE A 79 -4.33 -2.18 -1.19
CA PHE A 79 -4.42 -1.30 -0.03
C PHE A 79 -4.63 -2.17 1.21
N GLU A 80 -3.79 -2.00 2.23
CA GLU A 80 -3.93 -2.65 3.54
C GLU A 80 -4.05 -1.58 4.62
N SER A 81 -4.99 -1.76 5.55
CA SER A 81 -5.09 -0.95 6.76
C SER A 81 -5.31 -1.82 7.99
N ARG A 82 -4.53 -1.60 9.05
CA ARG A 82 -4.81 -2.11 10.40
C ARG A 82 -5.62 -1.05 11.14
N THR A 83 -6.92 -1.27 11.26
CA THR A 83 -7.72 -0.61 12.28
C THR A 83 -7.20 -1.03 13.67
N PRO A 84 -7.15 -0.11 14.66
CA PRO A 84 -6.79 -0.43 16.02
C PRO A 84 -7.75 -1.44 16.66
#